data_AF-X1GB21-F1
#
_entry.id   AF-X1GB21-F1
#
_cell.length_a   1.000
_cell.length_b   1.000
_cell.length_c   1.000
_cell.angle_alpha   90.00
_cell.angle_beta   90.00
_cell.angle_gamma   90.00
#
_symmetry.space_group_name_H-M   'P 1'
#
loop_
_entity.id
_entity.type
_entity.pdbx_description
1 polymer ?
#
loop_
_entity_poly.entity_id
_entity_poly.type
_entity_poly.pdbx_seq_one_letter_code
_entity_poly.pdbx_strand_id
1 'polypeptide(L)'
;IYIDKMLGRGSKIGRVKSFLQQVESGRLDDEGIDTNTFINALPVLRIWSSTLKSIRRTFPLSPCVFDYVIFDEASQVDLPSAAPALYRAKRAIVVGDPMQLTHVAGLTRHLDEGIAEAHGLTEEKDI
;
A
#
# COMPACT_ATOMS: atom_id res chain seq x y z
N ILE A 1 -24.50 5.25 8.33
CA ILE A 1 -25.60 4.25 8.29
C ILE A 1 -25.07 2.81 8.19
N TYR A 2 -24.26 2.46 7.17
CA TYR A 2 -23.73 1.09 7.01
C TYR A 2 -22.81 0.64 8.15
N ILE A 3 -21.91 1.51 8.61
CA ILE A 3 -20.97 1.20 9.70
C ILE A 3 -21.71 0.88 11.00
N ASP A 4 -22.73 1.67 11.38
CA ASP A 4 -23.51 1.38 12.60
C ASP A 4 -24.33 0.08 12.46
N LYS A 5 -24.80 -0.29 11.26
CA LYS A 5 -25.47 -1.58 11.01
C LYS A 5 -24.51 -2.77 11.06
N MET A 6 -23.31 -2.65 10.50
CA MET A 6 -22.32 -3.74 10.46
C MET A 6 -21.61 -3.96 11.79
N LEU A 7 -21.43 -2.90 12.59
CA LEU A 7 -20.59 -2.93 13.79
C LEU A 7 -21.39 -2.92 15.12
N GLY A 8 -22.71 -2.77 15.07
CA GLY A 8 -23.60 -2.78 16.24
C GLY A 8 -23.77 -1.41 16.92
N ARG A 9 -23.89 -1.38 18.25
CA ARG A 9 -23.81 -0.13 19.05
C ARG A 9 -22.75 -0.34 20.15
N GLY A 10 -21.83 0.61 20.34
CA GLY A 10 -20.82 0.55 21.42
C GLY A 10 -19.44 1.12 21.07
N SER A 11 -18.48 0.96 22.00
CA SER A 11 -17.14 1.58 21.95
C SER A 11 -16.26 1.18 20.75
N LYS A 12 -16.61 0.10 20.04
CA LYS A 12 -15.91 -0.35 18.81
C LYS A 12 -16.18 0.59 17.63
N ILE A 13 -17.36 1.21 17.55
CA ILE A 13 -17.72 2.15 16.49
C ILE A 13 -16.99 3.47 16.62
N GLY A 14 -16.85 3.98 17.84
CA GLY A 14 -16.11 5.22 18.10
C GLY A 14 -14.64 5.11 17.62
N ARG A 15 -14.03 3.95 17.85
CA ARG A 15 -12.66 3.65 17.41
C ARG A 15 -12.50 3.66 15.89
N VAL A 16 -13.40 2.98 15.17
CA VAL A 16 -13.38 2.98 13.69
C VAL A 16 -13.67 4.38 13.14
N LYS A 17 -14.65 5.11 13.70
CA LYS A 17 -14.97 6.48 13.26
C LYS A 17 -13.78 7.43 13.44
N SER A 18 -13.03 7.31 14.54
CA SER A 18 -11.82 8.10 14.77
C SER A 18 -10.74 7.82 13.72
N PHE A 19 -10.49 6.56 13.38
CA PHE A 19 -9.56 6.20 12.31
C PHE A 19 -10.02 6.73 10.94
N LEU A 20 -11.28 6.52 10.56
CA LEU A 20 -11.80 6.99 9.28
C LEU A 20 -11.72 8.51 9.15
N GLN A 21 -12.01 9.23 10.23
CA GLN A 21 -11.89 10.69 10.25
C GLN A 21 -10.44 11.15 10.03
N GLN A 22 -9.44 10.43 10.53
CA GLN A 22 -8.02 10.73 10.26
C GLN A 22 -7.64 10.48 8.79
N VAL A 23 -8.15 9.40 8.19
CA VAL A 23 -7.92 9.10 6.77
C VAL A 23 -8.60 10.15 5.88
N GLU A 24 -9.81 10.60 6.22
CA GLU A 24 -10.59 11.58 5.46
C GLU A 24 -10.07 13.01 5.60
N SER A 25 -9.58 13.39 6.79
CA SER A 25 -9.24 14.79 7.07
C SER A 25 -8.04 15.30 6.26
N GLY A 26 -7.25 14.41 5.65
CA GLY A 26 -6.15 14.76 4.74
C GLY A 26 -5.01 15.59 5.36
N ARG A 27 -5.14 16.01 6.61
CA ARG A 27 -4.12 16.64 7.44
C ARG A 27 -3.37 15.53 8.15
N LEU A 28 -2.50 14.91 7.39
CA LEU A 28 -1.36 14.24 7.98
C LEU A 28 -0.27 15.31 7.98
N ASP A 29 -0.10 15.93 9.13
CA ASP A 29 1.16 16.48 9.61
C ASP A 29 2.29 15.48 9.27
N ASP A 30 3.55 15.90 9.20
CA ASP A 30 4.67 15.02 8.80
C ASP A 30 4.75 13.68 9.61
N GLU A 31 4.03 13.58 10.73
CA GLU A 31 3.91 12.39 11.58
C GLU A 31 3.05 11.23 11.02
N GLY A 32 2.20 11.43 10.01
CA GLY A 32 1.41 10.36 9.41
C GLY A 32 0.23 9.87 10.28
N ILE A 33 -0.33 8.69 9.96
CA ILE A 33 -1.50 8.14 10.68
C ILE A 33 -1.11 7.66 12.08
N ASP A 34 -1.93 7.97 13.07
CA ASP A 34 -1.79 7.40 14.41
C ASP A 34 -1.94 5.86 14.37
N THR A 35 -0.86 5.18 14.73
CA THR A 35 -0.82 3.72 14.76
C THR A 35 -1.86 3.14 15.73
N ASN A 36 -2.19 3.85 16.81
CA ASN A 36 -3.18 3.39 17.77
C ASN A 36 -4.61 3.40 17.21
N THR A 37 -5.02 4.41 16.45
CA THR A 37 -6.34 4.44 15.82
C THR A 37 -6.46 3.32 14.79
N PHE A 38 -5.41 3.08 14.01
CA PHE A 38 -5.33 1.99 13.04
C PHE A 38 -5.43 0.60 13.69
N ILE A 39 -4.62 0.32 14.72
CA ILE A 39 -4.66 -0.96 15.46
C ILE A 39 -6.05 -1.19 16.06
N ASN A 40 -6.72 -0.14 16.53
CA ASN A 40 -8.08 -0.24 17.06
C ASN A 40 -9.14 -0.53 15.99
N ALA A 41 -8.89 -0.17 14.73
CA ALA A 41 -9.78 -0.42 13.60
C ALA A 41 -9.60 -1.83 13.01
N LEU A 42 -8.38 -2.40 13.04
CA LEU A 42 -8.06 -3.72 12.47
C LEU A 42 -8.98 -4.89 12.90
N PRO A 43 -9.33 -5.06 14.19
CA PRO A 43 -10.21 -6.16 14.62
C PRO A 43 -11.63 -6.07 14.05
N VAL A 44 -12.00 -4.87 13.59
CA VAL A 44 -13.34 -4.49 13.18
C VAL A 44 -13.46 -4.47 11.65
N LEU A 45 -12.46 -3.89 10.98
CA LEU A 45 -12.31 -3.87 9.52
C LEU A 45 -11.22 -4.87 9.11
N ARG A 46 -11.65 -6.03 8.61
CA ARG A 46 -10.74 -7.14 8.29
C ARG A 46 -10.18 -7.10 6.88
N ILE A 47 -10.83 -6.39 5.98
CA ILE A 47 -10.45 -6.29 4.56
C ILE A 47 -10.32 -4.82 4.21
N TRP A 48 -9.25 -4.51 3.50
CA TRP A 48 -8.88 -3.15 3.12
C TRP A 48 -8.51 -3.14 1.63
N SER A 49 -8.91 -2.09 0.93
CA SER A 49 -8.53 -1.86 -0.47
C SER A 49 -8.07 -0.43 -0.62
N SER A 50 -6.94 -0.25 -1.30
CA SER A 50 -6.31 1.05 -1.55
C SER A 50 -5.40 0.95 -2.77
N THR A 51 -5.16 2.06 -3.46
CA THR A 51 -4.16 2.14 -4.52
C THR A 51 -2.77 2.33 -3.90
N LEU A 52 -1.71 1.91 -4.60
CA LEU A 52 -0.32 2.03 -4.12
C LEU A 52 0.06 3.46 -3.70
N LYS A 53 -0.42 4.46 -4.45
CA LYS A 53 -0.20 5.88 -4.15
C LYS A 53 -0.86 6.35 -2.84
N SER A 54 -1.95 5.71 -2.44
CA SER A 54 -2.74 6.09 -1.27
C SER A 54 -2.32 5.36 0.00
N ILE A 55 -1.63 4.22 -0.08
CA ILE A 55 -1.32 3.38 1.10
C ILE A 55 -0.53 4.14 2.17
N ARG A 56 0.35 5.07 1.78
CA ARG A 56 1.13 5.90 2.72
C ARG A 56 0.21 6.74 3.60
N ARG A 57 -0.91 7.19 3.06
CA ARG A 57 -1.91 8.02 3.75
C ARG A 57 -2.99 7.20 4.44
N THR A 58 -3.06 5.89 4.19
CA THR A 58 -4.11 5.02 4.74
C THR A 58 -3.59 4.08 5.82
N PHE A 59 -2.31 3.70 5.78
CA PHE A 59 -1.73 2.74 6.73
C PHE A 59 -0.37 3.21 7.25
N PRO A 60 -0.10 3.05 8.56
CA PRO A 60 1.22 3.32 9.11
C PRO A 60 2.28 2.45 8.42
N LEU A 61 3.50 2.97 8.30
CA LEU A 61 4.62 2.19 7.77
C LEU A 61 5.21 1.34 8.91
N SER A 62 4.57 0.20 9.16
CA SER A 62 4.98 -0.76 10.18
C SER A 62 5.01 -2.17 9.57
N PRO A 63 6.00 -3.00 9.90
CA PRO A 63 6.15 -4.30 9.28
C PRO A 63 5.04 -5.25 9.71
N CYS A 64 4.59 -6.12 8.80
CA CYS A 64 3.71 -7.24 9.12
C CYS A 64 2.37 -6.89 9.82
N VAL A 65 1.86 -5.67 9.61
CA VAL A 65 0.53 -5.23 10.11
C VAL A 65 -0.62 -5.97 9.42
N PHE A 66 -0.40 -6.50 8.23
CA PHE A 66 -1.31 -7.39 7.53
C PHE A 66 -0.73 -8.80 7.41
N ASP A 67 -1.59 -9.81 7.43
CA ASP A 67 -1.17 -11.18 7.13
C ASP A 67 -0.90 -11.37 5.63
N TYR A 68 -1.66 -10.67 4.79
CA TYR A 68 -1.56 -10.73 3.32
C TYR A 68 -1.68 -9.34 2.70
N VAL A 69 -0.92 -9.11 1.63
CA VAL A 69 -1.19 -8.08 0.62
C VAL A 69 -1.54 -8.78 -0.69
N ILE A 70 -2.54 -8.28 -1.40
CA ILE A 70 -2.94 -8.78 -2.72
C ILE A 70 -2.70 -7.67 -3.74
N PHE A 71 -1.90 -7.95 -4.75
CA PHE A 71 -1.74 -7.09 -5.92
C PHE A 71 -2.62 -7.64 -7.03
N ASP A 72 -3.65 -6.87 -7.37
CA ASP A 72 -4.44 -7.08 -8.59
C ASP A 72 -3.81 -6.29 -9.74
N GLU A 73 -3.97 -6.78 -10.97
CA GLU A 73 -3.35 -6.20 -12.18
C GLU A 73 -1.82 -6.00 -12.04
N ALA A 74 -1.14 -7.01 -11.49
CA ALA A 74 0.28 -6.92 -11.14
C ALA A 74 1.22 -6.63 -12.33
N SER A 75 0.81 -6.89 -13.57
CA SER A 75 1.55 -6.49 -14.78
C SER A 75 1.66 -4.97 -14.94
N GLN A 76 0.81 -4.20 -14.25
CA GLN A 76 0.78 -2.74 -14.25
C GLN A 76 1.36 -2.11 -12.98
N VAL A 77 1.90 -2.90 -12.06
CA VAL A 77 2.47 -2.39 -10.80
C VAL A 77 3.95 -2.07 -10.98
N ASP A 78 4.37 -0.87 -10.57
CA ASP A 78 5.79 -0.53 -10.46
C ASP A 78 6.39 -1.04 -9.13
N LEU A 79 7.55 -1.68 -9.22
CA LEU A 79 8.21 -2.32 -8.08
C LEU A 79 8.54 -1.34 -6.92
N PRO A 80 9.03 -0.10 -7.18
CA PRO A 80 9.29 0.87 -6.11
C PRO A 80 8.03 1.23 -5.31
N SER A 81 6.89 1.41 -5.96
CA SER A 81 5.62 1.71 -5.28
C SER A 81 5.03 0.49 -4.57
N ALA A 82 5.38 -0.73 -4.98
CA ALA A 82 4.97 -1.96 -4.31
C ALA A 82 5.75 -2.22 -3.01
N ALA A 83 7.00 -1.78 -2.91
CA ALA A 83 7.87 -2.08 -1.76
C ALA A 83 7.27 -1.70 -0.39
N PRO A 84 6.65 -0.51 -0.19
CA PRO A 84 6.02 -0.18 1.09
C PRO A 84 4.76 -1.01 1.38
N ALA A 85 4.06 -1.50 0.36
CA ALA A 85 2.92 -2.40 0.54
C ALA A 85 3.39 -3.79 0.98
N LEU A 86 4.45 -4.31 0.34
CA LEU A 86 5.11 -5.56 0.72
C LEU A 86 5.62 -5.52 2.16
N TYR A 87 6.28 -4.42 2.56
CA TYR A 87 6.79 -4.24 3.92
C TYR A 87 5.70 -4.40 5.00
N ARG A 88 4.48 -3.94 4.72
CA ARG A 88 3.35 -4.00 5.66
C ARG A 88 2.73 -5.38 5.81
N ALA A 89 3.11 -6.37 5.00
CA ALA A 89 2.47 -7.67 4.98
C ALA A 89 3.44 -8.82 5.25
N LYS A 90 2.95 -9.90 5.89
CA LYS A 90 3.74 -11.12 6.11
C LYS A 90 3.90 -11.95 4.84
N ARG A 91 2.91 -11.89 3.95
CA ARG A 91 2.84 -12.66 2.69
C ARG A 91 2.24 -11.80 1.60
N ALA A 92 2.61 -12.08 0.35
CA ALA A 92 2.06 -11.41 -0.82
C ALA A 92 1.38 -12.42 -1.75
N ILE A 93 0.26 -12.01 -2.34
CA ILE A 93 -0.42 -12.69 -3.44
C ILE A 93 -0.36 -11.74 -4.63
N VAL A 94 0.12 -12.22 -5.77
CA VAL A 94 0.33 -11.41 -6.97
C VAL A 94 -0.51 -12.01 -8.09
N VAL A 95 -1.46 -11.22 -8.60
CA VAL A 95 -2.38 -11.63 -9.66
C VAL A 95 -2.27 -10.63 -10.80
N GLY A 96 -2.03 -11.13 -12.00
CA GLY A 96 -1.95 -10.31 -13.21
C GLY A 96 -1.65 -11.16 -14.43
N ASP A 97 -1.76 -10.55 -15.61
CA ASP A 97 -1.47 -11.20 -16.88
C ASP A 97 -0.28 -10.48 -17.55
N PRO A 98 0.89 -11.14 -17.67
CA PRO A 98 2.06 -10.54 -18.29
C PRO A 98 1.89 -10.32 -19.81
N MET A 99 0.88 -10.92 -20.43
CA MET A 99 0.55 -10.71 -21.84
C MET A 99 -0.40 -9.54 -22.07
N GLN A 100 -0.94 -8.93 -21.01
CA GLN A 100 -1.73 -7.70 -21.07
C GLN A 100 -0.84 -6.45 -20.96
N LEU A 101 -1.45 -5.28 -20.84
CA LEU A 101 -0.73 -4.00 -20.76
C LEU A 101 0.27 -4.02 -19.60
N THR A 102 1.54 -3.77 -19.92
CA THR A 102 2.58 -3.53 -18.93
C THR A 102 2.47 -2.11 -18.36
N HIS A 103 2.98 -1.91 -17.15
CA HIS A 103 3.11 -0.58 -16.56
C HIS A 103 3.74 0.43 -17.56
N VAL A 104 3.07 1.57 -17.75
CA VAL A 104 3.55 2.63 -18.65
C VAL A 104 4.69 3.38 -17.96
N ALA A 105 5.92 2.91 -18.19
CA ALA A 105 7.11 3.68 -17.84
C ALA A 105 7.32 4.78 -18.91
N GLY A 106 7.39 6.04 -18.48
CA GLY A 106 7.88 7.14 -19.34
C GLY A 106 9.39 7.04 -19.62
N LEU A 107 10.04 5.98 -19.13
CA LEU A 107 11.45 5.72 -19.25
C LEU A 107 11.67 4.74 -20.41
N THR A 108 12.34 5.19 -21.47
CA THR A 108 12.78 4.30 -22.54
C THR A 108 13.96 3.47 -22.06
N ARG A 109 14.14 2.28 -22.62
CA ARG A 109 15.28 1.41 -22.31
C ARG A 109 16.63 2.13 -22.48
N HIS A 110 16.75 2.96 -23.53
CA HIS A 110 17.95 3.75 -23.78
C HIS A 110 18.24 4.78 -22.67
N LEU A 111 17.19 5.42 -22.13
CA LEU A 111 17.35 6.37 -21.04
C LEU A 111 17.70 5.65 -19.73
N ASP A 112 17.10 4.48 -19.48
CA ASP A 112 17.42 3.63 -18.33
C ASP A 112 18.89 3.16 -18.37
N GLU A 113 19.34 2.63 -19.51
CA GLU A 113 20.72 2.22 -19.75
C GLU A 113 21.71 3.39 -19.58
N GLY A 114 21.39 4.58 -20.09
CA GLY A 114 22.22 5.77 -19.92
C GLY A 114 22.32 6.25 -18.47
N ILE A 115 21.24 6.15 -17.68
CA ILE A 115 21.26 6.45 -16.25
C ILE A 115 22.09 5.41 -15.50
N ALA A 116 21.93 4.12 -15.84
CA ALA A 116 22.72 3.05 -15.24
C ALA A 116 24.21 3.23 -15.51
N GLU A 117 24.60 3.58 -16.74
CA GLU A 117 26.00 3.85 -17.11
C GLU A 117 26.56 5.06 -16.35
N ALA A 118 25.81 6.16 -16.27
CA ALA A 118 26.22 7.36 -15.51
C ALA A 118 26.45 7.08 -14.02
N HIS A 119 25.83 6.04 -13.48
CA HIS A 119 25.97 5.62 -12.07
C HIS A 119 26.84 4.36 -11.88
N GLY A 120 27.44 3.80 -12.95
CA GLY A 120 28.27 2.60 -12.88
C GLY A 120 27.50 1.34 -12.48
N LEU A 121 26.22 1.24 -12.83
CA LEU A 121 25.31 0.15 -12.51
C LEU A 121 25.10 -0.83 -13.68
N THR A 122 26.03 -0.88 -14.64
CA THR A 122 25.92 -1.68 -15.86
C THR A 122 26.34 -3.15 -15.71
N GLU A 123 26.89 -3.54 -14.57
CA GLU A 123 27.27 -4.93 -14.31
C GLU A 123 26.06 -5.72 -13.80
N GLU A 124 25.49 -6.58 -14.66
CA GLU A 124 24.69 -7.72 -14.20
C GLU A 124 25.62 -8.67 -13.45
N LYS A 125 25.63 -8.59 -12.11
CA LYS A 125 26.06 -9.73 -11.32
C LYS A 125 24.96 -10.77 -11.41
N ASP A 126 25.26 -11.90 -12.03
CA ASP A 126 24.43 -13.10 -12.04
C ASP A 126 23.87 -13.35 -10.63
N ILE A 127 22.54 -13.25 -10.48
CA ILE A 127 21.80 -13.71 -9.31
C ILE A 127 21.13 -15.03 -9.68
#